data_AF-A0AAV9DD61-F1
#
_entry.id   AF-A0AAV9DD61-F1
#
_cell.length_a   1.000
_cell.length_b   1.000
_cell.length_c   1.000
_cell.angle_alpha   90.00
_cell.angle_beta   90.00
_cell.angle_gamma   90.00
#
_symmetry.space_group_name_H-M   'P 1'
#
loop_
_entity.id
_entity.type
_entity.pdbx_description
1 polymer ?
#
loop_
_entity_poly.entity_id
_entity_poly.type
_entity_poly.pdbx_seq_one_letter_code
_entity_poly.pdbx_strand_id
1 'polypeptide(L)'
;MRPNECVWGALLNSSRIHKNASVAEEVATRIFELDVEKKRAGSYMLLSNVYASCGRWDDSARVRDVAMSNGIRKSPGWSWIELNERAFYIHVGGGFAIMYGGCVLDA
;
A
#
# COMPACT_ATOMS: atom_id res chain seq x y z
N MET A 1 -15.40 -24.22 -0.17
CA MET A 1 -15.03 -23.08 0.70
C MET A 1 -14.71 -21.89 -0.21
N ARG A 2 -15.24 -20.69 0.04
CA ARG A 2 -14.89 -19.51 -0.79
C ARG A 2 -13.59 -18.88 -0.25
N PRO A 3 -12.62 -18.49 -1.10
CA PRO A 3 -11.40 -17.85 -0.62
C PRO A 3 -11.72 -16.48 -0.02
N ASN A 4 -11.15 -16.19 1.13
CA ASN A 4 -11.24 -14.86 1.74
C ASN A 4 -10.15 -13.93 1.19
N GLU A 5 -10.21 -12.67 1.56
CA GLU A 5 -9.26 -11.63 1.11
C GLU A 5 -7.80 -11.97 1.46
N CYS A 6 -7.55 -12.60 2.61
CA CYS A 6 -6.20 -12.99 3.01
C CYS A 6 -5.61 -14.01 2.03
N VAL A 7 -6.41 -14.98 1.56
CA VAL A 7 -5.98 -15.97 0.58
C VAL A 7 -5.68 -15.31 -0.77
N TRP A 8 -6.54 -14.40 -1.24
CA TRP A 8 -6.29 -13.66 -2.47
C TRP A 8 -5.07 -12.74 -2.37
N GLY A 9 -4.89 -12.06 -1.24
CA GLY A 9 -3.71 -11.23 -0.99
C GLY A 9 -2.42 -12.04 -0.96
N ALA A 10 -2.44 -13.24 -0.35
CA ALA A 10 -1.30 -14.15 -0.34
C ALA A 10 -0.94 -14.63 -1.75
N LEU A 11 -1.93 -14.98 -2.57
CA LEU A 11 -1.74 -15.40 -3.95
C LEU A 11 -1.24 -14.24 -4.84
N LEU A 12 -1.77 -13.03 -4.66
CA LEU A 12 -1.26 -11.85 -5.38
C LEU A 12 0.21 -11.56 -5.02
N ASN A 13 0.57 -11.75 -3.75
CA ASN A 13 1.94 -11.57 -3.28
C ASN A 13 2.89 -12.66 -3.83
N SER A 14 2.44 -13.91 -3.95
CA SER A 14 3.25 -14.97 -4.57
C SER A 14 3.47 -14.72 -6.07
N SER A 15 2.44 -14.23 -6.78
CA SER A 15 2.57 -13.81 -8.18
C SER A 15 3.64 -12.74 -8.38
N ARG A 16 3.83 -11.83 -7.41
CA ARG A 16 4.96 -10.86 -7.42
C ARG A 16 6.31 -11.57 -7.34
N ILE A 17 6.47 -12.49 -6.39
CA ILE A 17 7.73 -13.20 -6.15
C ILE A 17 8.15 -13.99 -7.39
N HIS A 18 7.18 -14.65 -8.04
CA HIS A 18 7.41 -15.46 -9.24
C HIS A 18 7.28 -14.67 -10.55
N LYS A 19 7.10 -13.35 -10.50
CA LYS A 19 6.95 -12.45 -11.67
C LYS A 19 5.86 -12.92 -12.66
N ASN A 20 4.76 -13.44 -12.13
CA ASN A 20 3.64 -13.92 -12.93
C ASN A 20 2.53 -12.85 -13.00
N ALA A 21 2.64 -11.96 -13.99
CA ALA A 21 1.68 -10.87 -14.16
C ALA A 21 0.28 -11.37 -14.54
N SER A 22 0.16 -12.46 -15.31
CA SER A 22 -1.14 -12.99 -15.75
C SER A 22 -1.99 -13.47 -14.57
N VAL A 23 -1.40 -14.26 -13.67
CA VAL A 23 -2.10 -14.68 -12.44
C VAL A 23 -2.40 -13.49 -11.53
N ALA A 24 -1.50 -12.51 -11.46
CA ALA A 24 -1.74 -11.31 -10.68
C ALA A 24 -2.92 -10.47 -11.18
N GLU A 25 -3.11 -10.37 -12.50
CA GLU A 25 -4.23 -9.66 -13.13
C GLU A 25 -5.57 -10.33 -12.82
N GLU A 26 -5.63 -11.66 -12.92
CA GLU A 26 -6.83 -12.43 -12.59
C GLU A 26 -7.18 -12.28 -11.10
N VAL A 27 -6.20 -12.43 -10.22
CA VAL A 27 -6.38 -12.28 -8.77
C VAL A 27 -6.77 -10.85 -8.41
N ALA A 28 -6.15 -9.84 -9.02
CA ALA A 28 -6.47 -8.44 -8.74
C ALA A 28 -7.90 -8.10 -9.16
N THR A 29 -8.36 -8.60 -10.31
CA THR A 29 -9.76 -8.47 -10.75
C THR A 29 -10.69 -9.03 -9.68
N ARG A 30 -10.39 -10.23 -9.17
CA ARG A 30 -11.20 -10.86 -8.13
C ARG A 30 -11.20 -10.11 -6.82
N ILE A 31 -10.06 -9.54 -6.41
CA ILE A 31 -9.95 -8.70 -5.21
C ILE A 31 -10.80 -7.44 -5.38
N PHE A 32 -10.74 -6.77 -6.53
CA PHE A 32 -11.49 -5.54 -6.77
C PHE A 32 -13.00 -5.78 -6.87
N GLU A 33 -13.46 -6.95 -7.32
CA GLU A 33 -14.86 -7.37 -7.27
C GLU A 33 -15.36 -7.68 -5.85
N LEU A 34 -14.50 -8.21 -4.98
CA LEU A 34 -14.88 -8.59 -3.62
C LEU A 34 -14.83 -7.40 -2.65
N ASP A 35 -13.91 -6.47 -2.88
CA ASP A 35 -13.59 -5.35 -1.98
C ASP A 35 -14.19 -4.02 -2.53
N VAL A 36 -15.26 -4.07 -3.34
CA VAL A 36 -15.87 -2.90 -4.01
C VAL A 36 -16.19 -1.77 -3.03
N GLU A 37 -16.58 -2.10 -1.80
CA GLU A 37 -16.87 -1.11 -0.75
C GLU A 37 -15.62 -0.60 -0.01
N LYS A 38 -14.53 -1.37 -0.02
CA LYS A 38 -13.30 -1.09 0.72
C LYS A 38 -12.17 -0.97 -0.29
N LYS A 39 -12.04 0.19 -0.92
CA LYS A 39 -10.95 0.54 -1.83
C LYS A 39 -9.57 0.47 -1.15
N ARG A 40 -9.03 -0.73 -0.91
CA ARG A 40 -7.78 -0.91 -0.13
C ARG A 40 -6.56 -0.52 -0.95
N ALA A 41 -5.85 0.49 -0.47
CA ALA A 41 -4.59 0.92 -1.05
C ALA A 41 -3.56 -0.21 -1.18
N GLY A 42 -3.56 -1.18 -0.26
CA GLY A 42 -2.65 -2.33 -0.30
C GLY A 42 -2.72 -3.14 -1.60
N SER A 43 -3.92 -3.45 -2.08
CA SER A 43 -4.14 -4.28 -3.27
C SER A 43 -3.68 -3.59 -4.55
N TYR A 44 -4.00 -2.30 -4.70
CA TYR A 44 -3.51 -1.47 -5.81
C TYR A 44 -1.98 -1.36 -5.81
N MET A 45 -1.39 -1.10 -4.65
CA MET A 45 0.07 -0.99 -4.55
C MET A 45 0.75 -2.34 -4.83
N LEU A 46 0.16 -3.45 -4.40
CA LEU A 46 0.69 -4.78 -4.65
C LEU A 46 0.64 -5.14 -6.13
N LEU A 47 -0.48 -4.90 -6.83
CA LEU A 47 -0.59 -5.11 -8.28
C LEU A 47 0.43 -4.25 -9.04
N SER A 48 0.54 -2.96 -8.69
CA SER A 48 1.56 -2.07 -9.25
C SER A 48 2.97 -2.65 -9.07
N ASN A 49 3.28 -3.21 -7.91
CA ASN A 49 4.58 -3.81 -7.65
C ASN A 49 4.80 -5.12 -8.43
N VAL A 50 3.75 -5.90 -8.70
CA VAL A 50 3.86 -7.05 -9.63
C VAL A 50 4.29 -6.56 -11.00
N TYR A 51 3.61 -5.56 -11.56
CA TYR A 51 3.98 -5.01 -12.86
C TYR A 51 5.43 -4.52 -12.91
N ALA A 52 5.86 -3.76 -11.90
CA ALA A 52 7.25 -3.33 -11.77
C ALA A 52 8.23 -4.53 -11.70
N SER A 53 7.89 -5.59 -10.96
CA SER A 53 8.75 -6.79 -10.84
C SER A 53 8.90 -7.55 -12.16
N CYS A 54 7.94 -7.40 -13.08
CA CYS A 54 7.95 -7.95 -14.42
C CYS A 54 8.55 -6.98 -15.47
N GLY A 55 9.09 -5.83 -15.06
CA GLY A 55 9.61 -4.80 -15.96
C GLY A 55 8.55 -3.96 -16.67
N ARG A 56 7.27 -4.13 -16.33
CA ARG A 56 6.12 -3.40 -16.89
C ARG A 56 5.90 -2.09 -16.14
N TRP A 57 6.86 -1.17 -16.23
CA TRP A 57 6.86 0.09 -15.46
C TRP A 57 5.69 1.01 -15.81
N ASP A 58 5.29 1.07 -17.08
CA ASP A 58 4.16 1.89 -17.51
C ASP A 58 2.83 1.40 -16.92
N ASP A 59 2.64 0.08 -16.85
CA ASP A 59 1.47 -0.51 -16.21
C ASP A 59 1.48 -0.27 -14.69
N SER A 60 2.67 -0.33 -14.07
CA SER A 60 2.85 0.03 -12.66
C SER A 60 2.46 1.49 -12.40
N ALA A 61 2.89 2.43 -13.25
CA ALA A 61 2.53 3.84 -13.15
C ALA A 61 1.02 4.04 -13.31
N ARG A 62 0.41 3.43 -14.35
CA ARG A 62 -1.03 3.51 -14.60
C ARG A 62 -1.87 3.04 -13.42
N VAL A 63 -1.48 1.95 -12.75
CA VAL A 63 -2.17 1.48 -11.54
C VAL A 63 -2.08 2.49 -10.40
N ARG A 64 -0.92 3.13 -10.21
CA ARG A 64 -0.75 4.18 -9.20
C ARG A 64 -1.58 5.42 -9.52
N ASP A 65 -1.66 5.83 -10.78
CA ASP A 65 -2.46 6.98 -11.22
C ASP A 65 -3.96 6.73 -11.04
N VAL A 66 -4.43 5.52 -11.36
CA VAL A 66 -5.82 5.11 -11.10
C VAL A 66 -6.09 5.11 -9.60
N ALA A 67 -5.18 4.60 -8.78
CA ALA A 67 -5.35 4.63 -7.32
C ALA A 67 -5.45 6.08 -6.80
N MET A 68 -4.55 6.96 -7.23
CA MET A 68 -4.56 8.39 -6.84
C MET A 68 -5.83 9.11 -7.29
N SER A 69 -6.25 8.91 -8.55
CA SER A 69 -7.48 9.49 -9.11
C SER A 69 -8.73 9.03 -8.37
N ASN A 70 -8.71 7.83 -7.80
CA ASN A 70 -9.79 7.27 -6.98
C ASN A 70 -9.70 7.65 -5.48
N GLY A 71 -8.76 8.52 -5.09
CA GLY A 71 -8.52 8.90 -3.69
C GLY A 71 -7.89 7.81 -2.83
N ILE A 72 -7.40 6.73 -3.45
CA ILE A 72 -6.82 5.58 -2.76
C ILE A 72 -5.36 5.89 -2.45
N ARG A 73 -5.08 6.19 -1.18
CA ARG A 73 -3.71 6.44 -0.70
C ARG A 73 -3.34 5.47 0.41
N LYS A 74 -2.12 4.95 0.35
CA LYS A 74 -1.54 4.21 1.47
C LYS A 74 -1.26 5.21 2.59
N SER A 75 -1.61 4.89 3.82
CA SER A 75 -1.16 5.67 4.97
C SER A 75 0.38 5.71 4.97
N PRO A 76 0.99 6.90 5.05
CA PRO A 76 2.43 7.00 5.12
C PRO A 76 2.93 6.25 6.36
N GLY A 77 4.04 5.53 6.18
CA GLY A 77 4.76 4.96 7.32
C GLY A 77 5.34 6.08 8.16
N TRP A 78 5.51 5.83 9.44
CA TRP A 78 6.23 6.71 10.35
C TRP A 78 7.09 5.88 11.28
N SER A 79 8.21 6.45 11.70
CA SER A 79 9.01 5.99 12.82
C SER A 79 9.05 7.08 13.87
N TRP A 80 9.44 6.74 15.09
CA TRP A 80 9.70 7.73 16.12
C TRP A 80 10.90 7.35 16.97
N ILE A 81 11.52 8.37 17.57
CA ILE A 81 12.52 8.20 18.63
C ILE A 81 12.08 9.01 19.84
N GLU A 82 12.44 8.55 21.03
CA GLU A 82 12.17 9.24 22.28
C GLU A 82 13.46 9.75 22.91
N LEU A 83 13.53 11.05 23.20
CA LEU A 83 14.67 11.69 23.85
C LEU A 83 14.16 12.68 24.89
N ASN A 84 14.60 12.54 26.15
CA ASN A 84 14.23 13.45 27.24
C ASN A 84 12.71 13.70 27.32
N GLU A 85 11.90 12.63 27.32
CA GLU A 85 10.43 12.66 27.40
C GLU A 85 9.73 13.33 26.19
N ARG A 86 10.45 13.48 25.07
CA ARG A 86 9.94 14.02 23.80
C ARG A 86 9.97 12.95 22.74
N ALA A 87 8.85 12.76 22.06
CA ALA A 87 8.75 11.87 20.91
C ALA A 87 8.93 12.66 19.61
N PHE A 88 9.85 12.21 18.78
CA PHE A 88 10.16 12.78 17.46
C PHE A 88 9.69 11.83 16.39
N TYR A 89 8.69 12.23 15.62
CA TYR A 89 8.09 11.44 14.55
C TYR A 89 8.69 11.82 13.21
N ILE A 90 9.07 10.82 12.44
CA ILE A 90 9.59 10.97 11.08
C ILE A 90 8.66 10.19 10.16
N HIS A 91 7.96 10.90 9.28
CA HIS A 91 7.12 10.32 8.26
C HIS A 91 7.93 9.97 7.02
N VAL A 92 7.62 8.83 6.40
CA VAL A 92 8.14 8.46 5.08
C VAL A 92 7.71 9.54 4.08
N GLY A 93 8.67 10.21 3.45
CA GLY A 93 8.43 11.33 2.53
C GLY A 93 8.70 12.72 3.11
N GLY A 94 9.26 12.82 4.33
CA GLY A 94 9.92 14.05 4.81
C GLY A 94 9.14 14.90 5.83
N GLY A 95 7.99 14.44 6.32
CA GLY A 95 7.29 15.10 7.42
C GLY A 95 7.97 14.83 8.77
N PHE A 96 8.10 15.86 9.61
CA PHE A 96 8.64 15.75 10.97
C PHE A 96 7.68 16.39 11.96
N ALA A 97 7.41 15.71 13.08
CA ALA A 97 6.55 16.21 14.14
C ALA A 97 7.15 15.91 15.52
N ILE A 98 6.94 16.79 16.49
CA ILE A 98 7.39 16.60 17.88
C ILE A 98 6.17 16.56 18.80
N MET A 99 6.10 15.55 19.67
CA MET A 99 5.08 15.48 20.72
C MET A 99 5.70 15.51 22.11
N TYR A 100 5.04 16.22 23.03
CA TYR A 100 5.37 16.27 24.46
C TYR A 100 4.18 15.77 25.26
N GLY A 101 4.38 14.72 26.06
CA GLY A 101 3.35 14.23 26.99
C GLY A 101 1.99 13.92 26.34
N GLY A 102 1.96 13.54 25.06
CA GLY A 102 0.74 13.23 24.31
C GLY A 102 0.03 14.41 23.64
N CYS A 103 0.53 15.65 23.78
CA CYS A 103 0.05 16.81 23.01
C CYS A 103 0.90 17.03 21.75
N VAL A 104 0.23 17.17 20.61
CA VAL A 104 0.83 17.61 19.34
C VAL A 104 1.17 19.10 19.48
N LEU A 105 2.45 19.45 19.37
CA LEU A 105 2.84 20.83 19.10
C LEU A 105 3.08 20.91 17.58
N ASP A 106 2.07 21.34 16.83
CA ASP A 106 2.27 21.69 15.42
C ASP A 106 3.24 22.89 15.38
N ALA A 107 4.31 22.75 14.61
CA ALA A 107 5.22 23.84 14.25
C ALA A 107 4.91 24.32 12.84
#